data_AF-A0A848ZUT0-F1
#
_entry.id   AF-A0A848ZUT0-F1
#
_cell.length_a   1.000
_cell.length_b   1.000
_cell.length_c   1.000
_cell.angle_alpha   90.00
_cell.angle_beta   90.00
_cell.angle_gamma   90.00
#
_symmetry.space_group_name_H-M   'P 1'
#
loop_
_entity.id
_entity.type
_entity.pdbx_description
1 polymer ?
#
loop_
_entity_poly.entity_id
_entity_poly.type
_entity_poly.pdbx_seq_one_letter_code
_entity_poly.pdbx_strand_id
1 'polypeptide(L)'
;MQVIKKIGLVVFLIGLTIFTMLPFMGEFAVSETVFNKVVQDKGINSEVFIGEMEENVVGKEFYGMLALSPKIAKALETANVQHRANKEYKKVIYTGPHDLAALIGKESGNGFIVANKGLMWFLTFGLGIIGALMFIVPNVILLGKKGIKNNGIYHENATNRGWIAWLVFVFLVLFYLVLYFRSEYAVNWTYLVDPISEFLSGNPAGHWFVYGFMYCTVMTVMAVRMYIKYRHNAYQTLRTTSVLFFQIVFAFLIPEIMVRLQMPYYDFKNAFPLDYDFFFQWNLKSLLGSGAIGLFILVWGIVLTLIIVPVMVYFYGKRWYCS
;
A
#
# COMPACT_ATOMS: atom_id res chain seq x y z
N MET A 1 0.35 -9.37 33.19
CA MET A 1 0.24 -8.20 32.29
C MET A 1 1.57 -7.81 31.61
N GLN A 2 2.66 -7.58 32.35
CA GLN A 2 3.96 -7.21 31.72
C GLN A 2 4.56 -8.34 30.88
N VAL A 3 4.41 -9.60 31.31
CA VAL A 3 4.83 -10.79 30.54
C VAL A 3 4.09 -10.85 29.19
N ILE A 4 2.78 -10.61 29.18
CA ILE A 4 1.96 -10.58 27.94
C ILE A 4 2.48 -9.52 26.98
N LYS A 5 2.89 -8.34 27.46
CA LYS A 5 3.49 -7.30 26.61
C LYS A 5 4.79 -7.76 25.98
N LYS A 6 5.68 -8.41 26.74
CA LYS A 6 6.94 -8.94 26.21
C LYS A 6 6.71 -10.01 25.15
N ILE A 7 5.79 -10.96 25.41
CA ILE A 7 5.40 -11.98 24.43
C ILE A 7 4.81 -11.32 23.18
N GLY A 8 3.89 -10.37 23.35
CA GLY A 8 3.29 -9.63 22.24
C GLY A 8 4.33 -8.92 21.36
N LEU A 9 5.35 -8.31 21.98
CA LEU A 9 6.45 -7.70 21.25
C LEU A 9 7.24 -8.71 20.42
N VAL A 10 7.56 -9.88 20.98
CA VAL A 10 8.26 -10.95 20.24
C VAL A 10 7.41 -11.43 19.06
N VAL A 11 6.11 -11.68 19.27
CA VAL A 11 5.18 -12.09 18.21
C VAL A 11 5.10 -11.03 17.10
N PHE A 12 5.03 -9.75 17.46
CA PHE A 12 5.04 -8.65 16.50
C PHE A 12 6.33 -8.62 15.68
N LEU A 13 7.48 -8.77 16.33
CA LEU A 13 8.79 -8.76 15.66
C LEU A 13 8.96 -9.96 14.72
N ILE A 14 8.43 -11.13 15.06
CA ILE A 14 8.40 -12.30 14.16
C ILE A 14 7.60 -11.97 12.90
N GLY A 15 6.37 -11.47 13.05
CA GLY A 15 5.52 -11.10 11.91
C GLY A 15 6.15 -10.03 11.03
N LEU A 16 6.76 -8.99 11.64
CA LEU A 16 7.47 -7.93 10.94
C LEU A 16 8.70 -8.46 10.19
N THR A 17 9.45 -9.38 10.80
CA THR A 17 10.64 -9.98 10.17
C THR A 17 10.24 -10.79 8.95
N ILE A 18 9.22 -11.64 9.07
CA ILE A 18 8.70 -12.41 7.93
C ILE A 18 8.26 -11.46 6.82
N PHE A 19 7.47 -10.43 7.14
CA PHE A 19 7.02 -9.42 6.17
C PHE A 19 8.19 -8.74 5.44
N THR A 20 9.25 -8.38 6.18
CA THR A 20 10.42 -7.68 5.64
C THR A 20 11.29 -8.58 4.76
N MET A 21 11.29 -9.89 5.00
CA MET A 21 12.07 -10.86 4.22
C MET A 21 11.40 -11.26 2.90
N LEU A 22 10.08 -11.09 2.77
CA LEU A 22 9.33 -11.49 1.58
C LEU A 22 9.86 -10.95 0.24
N PRO A 23 10.34 -9.70 0.11
CA PRO A 23 10.92 -9.21 -1.14
C PRO A 23 12.13 -10.01 -1.64
N PHE A 24 12.81 -10.73 -0.74
CA PHE A 24 14.03 -11.49 -1.02
C PHE A 24 13.77 -12.98 -1.27
N MET A 25 12.52 -13.42 -1.23
CA MET A 25 12.12 -14.82 -1.34
C MET A 25 11.18 -15.05 -2.54
N GLY A 26 10.75 -16.30 -2.75
CA GLY A 26 9.77 -16.67 -3.76
C GLY A 26 10.41 -17.21 -5.04
N GLU A 27 9.63 -17.98 -5.77
CA GLU A 27 10.03 -18.61 -7.03
C GLU A 27 9.20 -17.99 -8.14
N PHE A 28 9.83 -17.64 -9.25
CA PHE A 28 9.19 -17.00 -10.39
C PHE A 28 9.55 -17.76 -11.66
N ALA A 29 8.53 -18.15 -12.43
CA ALA A 29 8.71 -18.81 -13.72
C ALA A 29 7.75 -18.16 -14.72
N VAL A 30 8.33 -17.46 -15.70
CA VAL A 30 7.54 -16.78 -16.73
C VAL A 30 7.16 -17.81 -17.79
N SER A 31 5.88 -18.19 -17.87
CA SER A 31 5.40 -19.08 -18.93
C SER A 31 5.19 -18.31 -20.24
N GLU A 32 5.24 -19.04 -21.36
CA GLU A 32 4.89 -18.48 -22.68
C GLU A 32 3.48 -17.87 -22.68
N THR A 33 2.53 -18.52 -22.00
CA THR A 33 1.15 -18.03 -21.89
C THR A 33 1.05 -16.69 -21.17
N VAL A 34 1.77 -16.53 -20.06
CA VAL A 34 1.82 -15.28 -19.30
C VAL A 34 2.50 -14.20 -20.12
N PHE A 35 3.65 -14.52 -20.75
CA PHE A 35 4.39 -13.55 -21.54
C PHE A 35 3.58 -13.05 -22.74
N ASN A 36 2.97 -13.95 -23.51
CA ASN A 36 2.14 -13.61 -24.67
C ASN A 36 0.94 -12.74 -24.28
N LYS A 37 0.29 -13.04 -23.16
CA LYS A 37 -0.79 -12.21 -22.61
C LYS A 37 -0.30 -10.79 -22.31
N VAL A 38 0.85 -10.63 -21.64
CA VAL A 38 1.41 -9.31 -21.32
C VAL A 38 1.78 -8.54 -22.58
N VAL A 39 2.39 -9.20 -23.57
CA VAL A 39 2.75 -8.60 -24.86
C VAL A 39 1.50 -8.06 -25.57
N GLN A 40 0.41 -8.84 -25.58
CA GLN A 40 -0.86 -8.44 -26.18
C GLN A 40 -1.53 -7.29 -25.41
N ASP A 41 -1.66 -7.41 -24.09
CA ASP A 41 -2.34 -6.42 -23.22
C ASP A 41 -1.62 -5.07 -23.23
N LYS A 42 -0.29 -5.06 -23.40
CA LYS A 42 0.53 -3.85 -23.47
C LYS A 42 0.84 -3.39 -24.89
N GLY A 43 0.40 -4.12 -25.92
CA GLY A 43 0.67 -3.78 -27.32
C GLY A 43 2.17 -3.69 -27.65
N ILE A 44 2.97 -4.61 -27.10
CA ILE A 44 4.42 -4.62 -27.30
C ILE A 44 4.74 -5.20 -28.69
N ASN A 45 5.31 -4.36 -29.57
CA ASN A 45 5.65 -4.74 -30.96
C ASN A 45 7.17 -4.86 -31.19
N SER A 46 7.97 -4.87 -30.13
CA SER A 46 9.43 -4.92 -30.22
C SER A 46 9.91 -6.36 -30.38
N GLU A 47 10.40 -6.73 -31.57
CA GLU A 47 10.94 -8.08 -31.81
C GLU A 47 12.23 -8.32 -31.01
N VAL A 48 13.00 -7.26 -30.76
CA VAL A 48 14.23 -7.31 -29.95
C VAL A 48 13.91 -7.67 -28.50
N PHE A 49 12.91 -7.00 -27.90
CA PHE A 49 12.48 -7.30 -26.54
C PHE A 49 11.88 -8.71 -26.44
N ILE A 50 11.03 -9.09 -27.39
CA ILE A 50 10.39 -10.40 -27.41
C ILE A 50 11.44 -11.51 -27.51
N GLY A 51 12.38 -11.41 -28.44
CA GLY A 51 13.45 -12.41 -28.60
C GLY A 51 14.35 -12.52 -27.36
N GLU A 52 14.74 -11.40 -26.76
CA GLU A 52 15.56 -11.40 -25.54
C GLU A 52 14.81 -12.05 -24.35
N MET A 53 13.50 -11.79 -24.23
CA MET A 53 12.67 -12.39 -23.19
C MET A 53 12.49 -13.89 -23.40
N GLU A 54 12.22 -14.33 -24.63
CA GLU A 54 12.09 -15.75 -24.98
C GLU A 54 13.39 -16.51 -24.71
N GLU A 55 14.54 -15.93 -25.07
CA GLU A 55 15.84 -16.57 -24.87
C GLU A 55 16.24 -16.61 -23.39
N ASN A 56 16.03 -15.51 -22.65
CA ASN A 56 16.65 -15.32 -21.33
C ASN A 56 15.72 -15.38 -20.13
N VAL A 57 14.40 -15.39 -20.32
CA VAL A 57 13.42 -15.29 -19.24
C VAL A 57 12.32 -16.35 -19.33
N VAL A 58 11.70 -16.52 -20.50
CA VAL A 58 10.56 -17.44 -20.67
C VAL A 58 11.01 -18.90 -20.46
N GLY A 59 10.21 -19.66 -19.71
CA GLY A 59 10.49 -21.07 -19.40
C GLY A 59 11.63 -21.30 -18.40
N LYS A 60 12.24 -20.24 -17.86
CA LYS A 60 13.30 -20.33 -16.85
C LYS A 60 12.77 -20.01 -15.45
N GLU A 61 13.37 -20.66 -14.45
CA GLU A 61 13.05 -20.43 -13.04
C GLU A 61 14.02 -19.42 -12.42
N PHE A 62 13.47 -18.51 -11.62
CA PHE A 62 14.20 -17.47 -10.91
C PHE A 62 13.85 -17.47 -9.43
N TYR A 63 14.87 -17.40 -8.58
CA TYR A 63 14.68 -17.21 -7.15
C TYR A 63 14.61 -15.71 -6.82
N GLY A 64 13.40 -15.23 -6.52
CA GLY A 64 13.12 -13.86 -6.14
C GLY A 64 13.11 -12.86 -7.31
N MET A 65 12.42 -11.74 -7.08
CA MET A 65 12.38 -10.63 -8.05
C MET A 65 13.74 -9.93 -8.23
N LEU A 66 14.68 -10.13 -7.30
CA LEU A 66 16.06 -9.66 -7.45
C LEU A 66 16.81 -10.33 -8.61
N ALA A 67 16.46 -11.58 -8.94
CA ALA A 67 17.05 -12.30 -10.07
C ALA A 67 16.29 -12.01 -11.39
N LEU A 68 14.95 -11.93 -11.33
CA LEU A 68 14.10 -11.75 -12.50
C LEU A 68 14.06 -10.30 -13.01
N SER A 69 13.83 -9.32 -12.13
CA SER A 69 13.61 -7.91 -12.53
C SER A 69 14.75 -7.34 -13.39
N PRO A 70 16.04 -7.50 -13.04
CA PRO A 70 17.13 -6.94 -13.84
C PRO A 70 17.18 -7.48 -15.27
N LYS A 71 16.75 -8.73 -15.50
CA LYS A 71 16.71 -9.33 -16.84
C LYS A 71 15.66 -8.65 -17.70
N ILE A 72 14.45 -8.47 -17.16
CA ILE A 72 13.34 -7.79 -17.85
C ILE A 72 13.68 -6.33 -18.10
N ALA A 73 14.17 -5.62 -17.07
CA ALA A 73 14.50 -4.20 -17.17
C ALA A 73 15.60 -3.97 -18.22
N LYS A 74 16.67 -4.77 -18.19
CA LYS A 74 17.76 -4.68 -19.17
C LYS A 74 17.31 -5.01 -20.59
N ALA A 75 16.46 -6.04 -20.77
CA ALA A 75 15.90 -6.38 -22.08
C ALA A 75 15.10 -5.20 -22.66
N LEU A 76 14.23 -4.59 -21.86
CA LEU A 76 13.43 -3.44 -22.27
C LEU A 76 14.29 -2.21 -22.58
N GLU A 77 15.25 -1.88 -21.71
CA GLU A 77 16.13 -0.73 -21.90
C GLU A 77 16.98 -0.88 -23.17
N THR A 78 17.54 -2.06 -23.40
CA THR A 78 18.34 -2.36 -24.59
C THR A 78 17.50 -2.24 -25.86
N ALA A 79 16.30 -2.84 -25.89
CA ALA A 79 15.38 -2.73 -27.01
C ALA A 79 14.96 -1.27 -27.27
N ASN A 80 14.65 -0.51 -26.22
CA ASN A 80 14.26 0.89 -26.35
C ASN A 80 15.40 1.78 -26.84
N VAL A 81 16.64 1.57 -26.38
CA VAL A 81 17.82 2.29 -26.90
C VAL A 81 17.99 2.03 -28.39
N GLN A 82 17.89 0.77 -28.82
CA GLN A 82 18.00 0.40 -30.23
C GLN A 82 16.89 1.01 -31.09
N HIS A 83 15.62 0.89 -30.69
CA HIS A 83 14.50 1.45 -31.44
C HIS A 83 14.54 2.98 -31.51
N ARG A 84 14.99 3.66 -30.44
CA ARG A 84 15.18 5.12 -30.46
C ARG A 84 16.30 5.54 -31.40
N ALA A 85 17.43 4.82 -31.41
CA ALA A 85 18.52 5.06 -32.36
C ALA A 85 18.05 4.89 -33.82
N ASN A 86 17.21 3.89 -34.08
CA ASN A 86 16.65 3.59 -35.41
C ASN A 86 15.41 4.41 -35.77
N LYS A 87 14.94 5.31 -34.88
CA LYS A 87 13.70 6.11 -35.04
C LYS A 87 12.41 5.28 -35.17
N GLU A 88 12.39 4.07 -34.63
CA GLU A 88 11.26 3.14 -34.64
C GLU A 88 10.31 3.37 -33.44
N TYR A 89 9.78 4.59 -33.30
CA TYR A 89 9.03 5.00 -32.11
C TYR A 89 7.77 4.18 -31.80
N LYS A 90 7.20 3.48 -32.80
CA LYS A 90 6.04 2.58 -32.62
C LYS A 90 6.40 1.27 -31.89
N LYS A 91 7.69 0.92 -31.84
CA LYS A 91 8.21 -0.27 -31.16
C LYS A 91 8.78 0.03 -29.78
N VAL A 92 8.86 1.31 -29.39
CA VAL A 92 9.33 1.72 -28.07
C VAL A 92 8.29 1.34 -27.03
N ILE A 93 8.73 0.65 -25.98
CA ILE A 93 7.91 0.30 -24.83
C ILE A 93 7.92 1.49 -23.87
N TYR A 94 6.77 2.13 -23.69
CA TYR A 94 6.63 3.32 -22.82
C TYR A 94 6.35 2.98 -21.36
N THR A 95 5.92 1.75 -21.06
CA THR A 95 5.82 1.25 -19.69
C THR A 95 7.20 1.29 -19.04
N GLY A 96 7.28 1.76 -17.79
CA GLY A 96 8.53 1.78 -17.04
C GLY A 96 9.15 0.38 -16.93
N PRO A 97 10.50 0.24 -16.97
CA PRO A 97 11.16 -1.07 -16.87
C PRO A 97 10.75 -1.85 -15.60
N HIS A 98 10.72 -1.14 -14.47
CA HIS A 98 10.35 -1.68 -13.16
C HIS A 98 8.87 -2.05 -13.08
N ASP A 99 7.97 -1.23 -13.66
CA ASP A 99 6.54 -1.52 -13.67
C ASP A 99 6.21 -2.73 -14.55
N LEU A 100 6.91 -2.89 -15.69
CA LEU A 100 6.77 -4.06 -16.53
C LEU A 100 7.30 -5.32 -15.81
N ALA A 101 8.44 -5.22 -15.13
CA ALA A 101 8.98 -6.30 -14.32
C ALA A 101 8.01 -6.69 -13.19
N ALA A 102 7.39 -5.72 -12.51
CA ALA A 102 6.37 -5.98 -11.50
C ALA A 102 5.14 -6.69 -12.08
N LEU A 103 4.68 -6.28 -13.26
CA LEU A 103 3.51 -6.87 -13.93
C LEU A 103 3.76 -8.31 -14.36
N ILE A 104 4.89 -8.57 -15.02
CA ILE A 104 5.29 -9.93 -15.40
C ILE A 104 5.53 -10.78 -14.16
N GLY A 105 6.27 -10.26 -13.17
CA GLY A 105 6.57 -10.97 -11.93
C GLY A 105 5.30 -11.36 -11.16
N LYS A 106 4.30 -10.48 -11.12
CA LYS A 106 3.02 -10.72 -10.45
C LYS A 106 2.29 -11.95 -10.99
N GLU A 107 2.24 -12.09 -12.31
CA GLU A 107 1.58 -13.23 -12.98
C GLU A 107 2.46 -14.48 -13.01
N SER A 108 3.76 -14.35 -12.75
CA SER A 108 4.75 -15.43 -12.88
C SER A 108 5.17 -16.05 -11.55
N GLY A 109 4.60 -15.62 -10.43
CA GLY A 109 4.93 -16.16 -9.11
C GLY A 109 4.45 -17.60 -8.95
N ASN A 110 5.32 -18.45 -8.43
CA ASN A 110 5.06 -19.85 -8.10
C ASN A 110 5.55 -20.18 -6.68
N GLY A 111 5.26 -21.40 -6.23
CA GLY A 111 5.78 -21.97 -4.99
C GLY A 111 4.96 -21.61 -3.75
N PHE A 112 5.61 -21.69 -2.58
CA PHE A 112 4.93 -21.69 -1.29
C PHE A 112 4.12 -20.42 -1.00
N ILE A 113 4.65 -19.24 -1.36
CA ILE A 113 4.01 -17.94 -1.06
C ILE A 113 2.68 -17.81 -1.80
N VAL A 114 2.68 -18.13 -3.10
CA VAL A 114 1.49 -18.00 -3.96
C VAL A 114 0.46 -19.09 -3.66
N ALA A 115 0.90 -20.31 -3.32
CA ALA A 115 0.00 -21.40 -2.94
C ALA A 115 -0.67 -21.18 -1.56
N ASN A 116 -0.01 -20.46 -0.64
CA ASN A 116 -0.46 -20.32 0.75
C ASN A 116 -0.75 -18.86 1.14
N LYS A 117 -1.38 -18.08 0.25
CA LYS A 117 -1.66 -16.63 0.47
C LYS A 117 -2.27 -16.33 1.84
N GLY A 118 -3.27 -17.11 2.27
CA GLY A 118 -3.94 -16.91 3.57
C GLY A 118 -3.04 -17.19 4.78
N LEU A 119 -2.21 -18.24 4.72
CA LEU A 119 -1.23 -18.52 5.77
C LEU A 119 -0.17 -17.42 5.81
N MET A 120 0.33 -16.98 4.66
CA MET A 120 1.32 -15.90 4.57
C MET A 120 0.78 -14.58 5.10
N TRP A 121 -0.49 -14.27 4.82
CA TRP A 121 -1.19 -13.14 5.43
C TRP A 121 -1.25 -13.26 6.95
N PHE A 122 -1.61 -14.45 7.47
CA PHE A 122 -1.66 -14.67 8.92
C PHE A 122 -0.28 -14.56 9.58
N LEU A 123 0.76 -15.13 8.98
CA LEU A 123 2.13 -15.08 9.50
C LEU A 123 2.74 -13.67 9.49
N THR A 124 2.22 -12.77 8.67
CA THR A 124 2.69 -11.38 8.58
C THR A 124 1.75 -10.42 9.30
N PHE A 125 0.61 -10.09 8.67
CA PHE A 125 -0.39 -9.20 9.23
C PHE A 125 -1.07 -9.78 10.48
N GLY A 126 -1.42 -11.07 10.47
CA GLY A 126 -2.06 -11.71 11.62
C GLY A 126 -1.19 -11.66 12.88
N LEU A 127 0.05 -12.16 12.81
CA LEU A 127 1.01 -12.09 13.93
C LEU A 127 1.33 -10.64 14.30
N GLY A 128 1.48 -9.74 13.32
CA GLY A 128 1.68 -8.32 13.57
C GLY A 128 0.54 -7.70 14.39
N ILE A 129 -0.72 -7.92 13.98
CA ILE A 129 -1.90 -7.39 14.68
C ILE A 129 -2.01 -8.01 16.07
N ILE A 130 -1.92 -9.34 16.19
CA ILE A 130 -2.03 -10.04 17.47
C ILE A 130 -0.92 -9.60 18.42
N GLY A 131 0.32 -9.57 17.97
CA GLY A 131 1.47 -9.16 18.77
C GLY A 131 1.35 -7.71 19.25
N ALA A 132 0.95 -6.79 18.36
CA ALA A 132 0.73 -5.40 18.72
C ALA A 132 -0.42 -5.22 19.72
N LEU A 133 -1.55 -5.92 19.54
CA LEU A 133 -2.67 -5.90 20.48
C LEU A 133 -2.30 -6.51 21.83
N MET A 134 -1.54 -7.61 21.86
CA MET A 134 -0.99 -8.18 23.10
C MET A 134 -0.06 -7.21 23.83
N PHE A 135 0.64 -6.33 23.11
CA PHE A 135 1.43 -5.25 23.71
C PHE A 135 0.58 -4.06 24.20
N ILE A 136 -0.48 -3.72 23.46
CA ILE A 136 -1.29 -2.52 23.68
C ILE A 136 -2.39 -2.73 24.72
N VAL A 137 -3.19 -3.80 24.59
CA VAL A 137 -4.39 -4.08 25.40
C VAL A 137 -4.10 -4.16 26.90
N PRO A 138 -2.98 -4.77 27.37
CA PRO A 138 -2.65 -4.77 28.80
C PRO A 138 -2.59 -3.40 29.46
N ASN A 139 -2.38 -2.33 28.68
CA ASN A 139 -2.35 -0.97 29.19
C ASN A 139 -3.71 -0.50 29.72
N VAL A 140 -4.83 -1.16 29.39
CA VAL A 140 -6.14 -0.87 30.03
C VAL A 140 -6.05 -1.03 31.54
N ILE A 141 -5.38 -2.09 31.99
CA ILE A 141 -5.20 -2.40 33.41
C ILE A 141 -3.99 -1.66 33.96
N LEU A 142 -2.85 -1.70 33.25
CA LEU A 142 -1.58 -1.14 33.73
C LEU A 142 -1.58 0.38 33.89
N LEU A 143 -2.36 1.12 33.09
CA LEU A 143 -2.45 2.57 33.23
C LEU A 143 -3.24 3.01 34.49
N GLY A 144 -3.91 2.09 35.18
CA GLY A 144 -4.64 2.36 36.42
C GLY A 144 -5.85 3.27 36.20
N LYS A 145 -6.17 4.16 37.16
CA LYS A 145 -7.32 5.08 37.07
C LYS A 145 -7.29 5.96 35.81
N LYS A 146 -8.48 6.28 35.31
CA LYS A 146 -8.72 7.21 34.20
C LYS A 146 -8.09 8.59 34.51
N GLY A 147 -7.36 9.17 33.56
CA GLY A 147 -6.77 10.52 33.68
C GLY A 147 -5.61 10.77 32.71
N ILE A 148 -5.22 12.04 32.54
CA ILE A 148 -4.06 12.43 31.71
C ILE A 148 -2.79 12.24 32.52
N LYS A 149 -2.03 11.18 32.23
CA LYS A 149 -0.72 10.92 32.82
C LYS A 149 0.36 11.17 31.78
N ASN A 150 1.15 12.23 31.95
CA ASN A 150 2.30 12.57 31.10
C ASN A 150 3.61 12.05 31.71
N ASN A 151 3.60 10.83 32.25
CA ASN A 151 4.75 10.33 33.00
C ASN A 151 5.82 9.84 32.03
N GLY A 152 6.89 10.61 31.87
CA GLY A 152 8.16 10.18 31.29
C GLY A 152 8.14 9.73 29.83
N ILE A 153 7.17 10.18 29.02
CA ILE A 153 7.04 9.79 27.61
C ILE A 153 8.33 10.06 26.81
N TYR A 154 9.09 11.11 27.13
CA TYR A 154 10.34 11.44 26.45
C TYR A 154 11.58 10.72 27.00
N HIS A 155 11.44 9.86 28.02
CA HIS A 155 12.57 9.09 28.58
C HIS A 155 12.67 7.67 28.01
N GLU A 156 11.65 7.20 27.30
CA GLU A 156 11.64 5.89 26.65
C GLU A 156 12.32 5.95 25.28
N ASN A 157 13.22 5.00 24.98
CA ASN A 157 14.01 4.97 23.74
C ASN A 157 13.15 4.90 22.47
N ALA A 158 11.93 4.36 22.56
CA ALA A 158 10.97 4.27 21.45
C ALA A 158 10.19 5.57 21.20
N THR A 159 10.23 6.53 22.12
CA THR A 159 9.49 7.81 22.04
C THR A 159 10.41 9.04 22.21
N ASN A 160 11.72 8.81 22.26
CA ASN A 160 12.77 9.81 22.17
C ASN A 160 13.63 9.58 20.91
N ARG A 161 14.63 10.43 20.63
CA ARG A 161 15.61 10.28 19.53
C ARG A 161 16.61 9.10 19.75
N GLY A 162 16.12 7.97 20.26
CA GLY A 162 16.90 6.76 20.50
C GLY A 162 17.12 5.93 19.24
N TRP A 163 17.95 4.90 19.33
CA TRP A 163 18.31 4.03 18.20
C TRP A 163 17.10 3.31 17.57
N ILE A 164 16.07 2.98 18.37
CA ILE A 164 14.82 2.36 17.89
C ILE A 164 14.09 3.32 16.93
N ALA A 165 14.07 4.62 17.23
CA ALA A 165 13.44 5.62 16.37
C ALA A 165 14.15 5.72 15.01
N TRP A 166 15.48 5.65 15.00
CA TRP A 166 16.27 5.62 13.77
C TRP A 166 16.05 4.34 12.96
N LEU A 167 15.99 3.18 13.61
CA LEU A 167 15.69 1.92 12.94
C LEU A 167 14.31 1.98 12.27
N VAL A 168 13.27 2.41 13.01
CA VAL A 168 11.92 2.55 12.46
C VAL A 168 11.89 3.58 11.33
N PHE A 169 12.60 4.71 11.46
CA PHE A 169 12.71 5.71 10.41
C PHE A 169 13.31 5.14 9.13
N VAL A 170 14.47 4.48 9.22
CA VAL A 170 15.14 3.86 8.06
C VAL A 170 14.24 2.79 7.44
N PHE A 171 13.59 1.95 8.26
CA PHE A 171 12.65 0.95 7.78
C PHE A 171 11.50 1.57 6.98
N LEU A 172 10.85 2.61 7.51
CA LEU A 172 9.73 3.27 6.83
C LEU A 172 10.17 3.95 5.53
N VAL A 173 11.35 4.58 5.51
CA VAL A 173 11.92 5.19 4.30
C VAL A 173 12.20 4.13 3.25
N LEU A 174 12.90 3.04 3.62
CA LEU A 174 13.22 1.95 2.68
C LEU A 174 11.94 1.29 2.14
N PHE A 175 10.98 1.02 3.02
CA PHE A 175 9.68 0.48 2.63
C PHE A 175 8.99 1.38 1.60
N TYR A 176 8.98 2.70 1.82
CA TYR A 176 8.39 3.66 0.90
C TYR A 176 9.16 3.76 -0.43
N LEU A 177 10.49 3.72 -0.40
CA LEU A 177 11.33 3.71 -1.60
C LEU A 177 11.07 2.47 -2.46
N VAL A 178 10.88 1.30 -1.83
CA VAL A 178 10.51 0.07 -2.55
C VAL A 178 9.18 0.25 -3.25
N LEU A 179 8.15 0.72 -2.55
CA LEU A 179 6.83 0.91 -3.15
C LEU A 179 6.83 1.91 -4.31
N TYR A 180 7.58 3.01 -4.19
CA TYR A 180 7.54 4.10 -5.17
C TYR A 180 8.46 3.87 -6.36
N PHE A 181 9.69 3.38 -6.13
CA PHE A 181 10.73 3.30 -7.17
C PHE A 181 11.08 1.87 -7.60
N ARG A 182 10.70 0.85 -6.82
CA ARG A 182 11.04 -0.55 -7.06
C ARG A 182 9.85 -1.46 -6.78
N SER A 183 8.71 -1.15 -7.43
CA SER A 183 7.43 -1.82 -7.24
C SER A 183 7.52 -3.34 -7.50
N GLU A 184 8.50 -3.79 -8.29
CA GLU A 184 8.76 -5.21 -8.54
C GLU A 184 9.09 -6.01 -7.27
N TYR A 185 9.73 -5.41 -6.27
CA TYR A 185 10.10 -6.12 -5.05
C TYR A 185 8.92 -6.24 -4.08
N ALA A 186 7.86 -5.45 -4.31
CA ALA A 186 6.61 -5.54 -3.57
C ALA A 186 5.68 -6.65 -4.09
N VAL A 187 6.01 -7.33 -5.20
CA VAL A 187 5.18 -8.39 -5.78
C VAL A 187 4.79 -9.44 -4.75
N ASN A 188 5.74 -9.92 -3.93
CA ASN A 188 5.40 -10.90 -2.91
C ASN A 188 4.42 -10.37 -1.88
N TRP A 189 4.53 -9.10 -1.46
CA TRP A 189 3.58 -8.48 -0.54
C TRP A 189 2.17 -8.42 -1.12
N THR A 190 2.03 -8.20 -2.43
CA THR A 190 0.72 -8.16 -3.07
C THR A 190 -0.02 -9.50 -2.96
N TYR A 191 0.67 -10.65 -3.02
CA TYR A 191 0.02 -11.96 -2.88
C TYR A 191 -0.69 -12.15 -1.53
N LEU A 192 -0.17 -11.55 -0.46
CA LEU A 192 -0.76 -11.67 0.88
C LEU A 192 -2.15 -11.03 0.94
N VAL A 193 -2.36 -10.00 0.14
CA VAL A 193 -3.57 -9.17 0.17
C VAL A 193 -4.45 -9.35 -1.07
N ASP A 194 -4.04 -10.20 -2.02
CA ASP A 194 -4.83 -10.55 -3.21
C ASP A 194 -6.26 -10.97 -2.88
N PRO A 195 -6.52 -11.92 -1.96
CA PRO A 195 -7.90 -12.36 -1.70
C PRO A 195 -8.79 -11.21 -1.19
N ILE A 196 -8.19 -10.24 -0.49
CA ILE A 196 -8.89 -9.06 0.03
C ILE A 196 -9.12 -8.05 -1.10
N SER A 197 -8.12 -7.81 -1.94
CA SER A 197 -8.25 -6.93 -3.11
C SER A 197 -9.27 -7.45 -4.10
N GLU A 198 -9.19 -8.72 -4.47
CA GLU A 198 -10.15 -9.36 -5.38
C GLU A 198 -11.58 -9.30 -4.81
N PHE A 199 -11.73 -9.46 -3.49
CA PHE A 199 -13.01 -9.29 -2.83
C PHE A 199 -13.54 -7.85 -2.84
N LEU A 200 -12.67 -6.83 -2.76
CA LEU A 200 -13.07 -5.41 -2.70
C LEU A 200 -13.20 -4.77 -4.09
N SER A 201 -12.14 -4.87 -4.90
CA SER A 201 -11.98 -4.19 -6.19
C SER A 201 -12.21 -5.10 -7.40
N GLY A 202 -12.29 -6.42 -7.21
CA GLY A 202 -12.39 -7.39 -8.31
C GLY A 202 -11.09 -7.60 -9.09
N ASN A 203 -10.00 -6.94 -8.70
CA ASN A 203 -8.69 -7.03 -9.34
C ASN A 203 -7.62 -7.56 -8.37
N PRO A 204 -6.54 -8.18 -8.87
CA PRO A 204 -5.37 -8.54 -8.06
C PRO A 204 -4.79 -7.31 -7.36
N ALA A 205 -4.16 -7.51 -6.21
CA ALA A 205 -3.63 -6.40 -5.44
C ALA A 205 -2.40 -5.77 -6.12
N GLY A 206 -2.36 -4.45 -6.16
CA GLY A 206 -1.17 -3.68 -6.51
C GLY A 206 -0.31 -3.33 -5.28
N HIS A 207 0.89 -2.79 -5.52
CA HIS A 207 1.76 -2.29 -4.44
C HIS A 207 1.11 -1.14 -3.65
N TRP A 208 0.31 -0.29 -4.29
CA TRP A 208 -0.49 0.74 -3.61
C TRP A 208 -1.59 0.16 -2.72
N PHE A 209 -2.18 -0.98 -3.10
CA PHE A 209 -3.17 -1.67 -2.26
C PHE A 209 -2.50 -2.17 -0.97
N VAL A 210 -1.30 -2.77 -1.07
CA VAL A 210 -0.50 -3.19 0.10
C VAL A 210 -0.27 -2.00 1.04
N TYR A 211 0.14 -0.85 0.48
CA TYR A 211 0.33 0.38 1.26
C TYR A 211 -0.93 0.82 1.99
N GLY A 212 -2.04 0.96 1.25
CA GLY A 212 -3.34 1.37 1.81
C GLY A 212 -3.84 0.42 2.90
N PHE A 213 -3.77 -0.89 2.63
CA PHE A 213 -4.18 -1.93 3.58
C PHE A 213 -3.31 -1.93 4.84
N MET A 214 -2.00 -1.82 4.69
CA MET A 214 -1.07 -1.75 5.83
C MET A 214 -1.33 -0.49 6.66
N TYR A 215 -1.57 0.65 6.01
CA TYR A 215 -1.88 1.90 6.69
C TYR A 215 -3.19 1.78 7.48
N CYS A 216 -4.27 1.24 6.89
CA CYS A 216 -5.52 0.97 7.59
C CYS A 216 -5.33 0.03 8.80
N THR A 217 -4.50 -1.00 8.65
CA THR A 217 -4.18 -1.95 9.72
C THR A 217 -3.46 -1.27 10.89
N VAL A 218 -2.37 -0.54 10.60
CA VAL A 218 -1.59 0.19 11.61
C VAL A 218 -2.44 1.24 12.31
N MET A 219 -3.24 2.00 11.56
CA MET A 219 -4.14 3.01 12.11
C MET A 219 -5.16 2.38 13.06
N THR A 220 -5.74 1.24 12.70
CA THR A 220 -6.71 0.52 13.54
C THR A 220 -6.08 0.05 14.86
N VAL A 221 -4.90 -0.57 14.80
CA VAL A 221 -4.16 -1.00 16.00
C VAL A 221 -3.77 0.20 16.89
N MET A 222 -3.32 1.29 16.29
CA MET A 222 -2.96 2.51 17.02
C MET A 222 -4.16 3.24 17.60
N ALA A 223 -5.32 3.16 16.95
CA ALA A 223 -6.56 3.68 17.51
C ALA A 223 -6.99 2.93 18.76
N VAL A 224 -6.81 1.59 18.83
CA VAL A 224 -7.01 0.82 20.07
C VAL A 224 -6.16 1.41 21.20
N ARG A 225 -4.88 1.71 20.94
CA ARG A 225 -4.00 2.37 21.93
C ARG A 225 -4.54 3.73 22.36
N MET A 226 -5.01 4.54 21.40
CA MET A 226 -5.55 5.87 21.67
C MET A 226 -6.84 5.81 22.49
N TYR A 227 -7.76 4.90 22.17
CA TYR A 227 -8.98 4.68 22.96
C TYR A 227 -8.64 4.28 24.39
N ILE A 228 -7.68 3.37 24.60
CA ILE A 228 -7.25 2.95 25.93
C ILE A 228 -6.67 4.13 26.74
N LYS A 229 -5.79 4.93 26.11
CA LYS A 229 -5.12 6.07 26.73
C LYS A 229 -6.09 7.19 27.07
N TYR A 230 -7.01 7.51 26.16
CA TYR A 230 -7.92 8.66 26.26
C TYR A 230 -9.37 8.30 26.60
N ARG A 231 -9.65 7.11 27.14
CA ARG A 231 -10.99 6.60 27.55
C ARG A 231 -11.81 7.47 28.52
N HIS A 232 -11.26 8.59 28.96
CA HIS A 232 -11.88 9.56 29.86
C HIS A 232 -12.27 10.86 29.16
N ASN A 233 -11.81 11.08 27.92
CA ASN A 233 -12.01 12.30 27.17
C ASN A 233 -12.83 12.00 25.91
N ALA A 234 -14.09 12.44 25.90
CA ALA A 234 -15.01 12.23 24.79
C ALA A 234 -14.51 12.84 23.47
N TYR A 235 -13.88 14.01 23.53
CA TYR A 235 -13.32 14.69 22.36
C TYR A 235 -12.21 13.85 21.69
N GLN A 236 -11.28 13.30 22.46
CA GLN A 236 -10.19 12.48 21.89
C GLN A 236 -10.69 11.14 21.35
N THR A 237 -11.68 10.54 21.98
CA THR A 237 -12.35 9.33 21.46
C THR A 237 -13.02 9.63 20.12
N LEU A 238 -13.87 10.67 20.05
CA LEU A 238 -14.56 11.07 18.83
C LEU A 238 -13.59 11.43 17.71
N ARG A 239 -12.52 12.16 18.02
CA ARG A 239 -11.45 12.47 17.06
C ARG A 239 -10.79 11.20 16.52
N THR A 240 -10.47 10.23 17.38
CA THR A 240 -9.87 8.95 16.96
C THR A 240 -10.83 8.18 16.06
N THR A 241 -12.12 8.13 16.40
CA THR A 241 -13.17 7.51 15.57
C THR A 241 -13.29 8.19 14.22
N SER A 242 -13.29 9.52 14.18
CA SER A 242 -13.39 10.29 12.95
C SER A 242 -12.19 10.01 12.02
N VAL A 243 -10.96 10.09 12.54
CA VAL A 243 -9.75 9.82 11.74
C VAL A 243 -9.74 8.38 11.19
N LEU A 244 -10.13 7.39 12.00
CA LEU A 244 -10.27 6.00 11.53
C LEU A 244 -11.32 5.86 10.44
N PHE A 245 -12.49 6.48 10.62
CA PHE A 245 -13.58 6.42 9.67
C PHE A 245 -13.16 7.02 8.32
N PHE A 246 -12.55 8.20 8.31
CA PHE A 246 -12.05 8.80 7.07
C PHE A 246 -10.99 7.94 6.39
N GLN A 247 -10.08 7.35 7.16
CA GLN A 247 -9.06 6.50 6.58
C GLN A 247 -9.61 5.18 6.01
N ILE A 248 -10.43 4.45 6.78
CA ILE A 248 -10.89 3.12 6.37
C ILE A 248 -11.97 3.26 5.29
N VAL A 249 -12.92 4.17 5.47
CA VAL A 249 -14.09 4.27 4.60
C VAL A 249 -13.78 5.13 3.37
N PHE A 250 -13.43 6.40 3.57
CA PHE A 250 -13.27 7.34 2.45
C PHE A 250 -11.96 7.18 1.67
N ALA A 251 -10.87 6.83 2.36
CA ALA A 251 -9.55 6.74 1.74
C ALA A 251 -9.20 5.35 1.19
N PHE A 252 -9.91 4.30 1.60
CA PHE A 252 -9.57 2.92 1.24
C PHE A 252 -10.78 2.14 0.70
N LEU A 253 -11.81 1.88 1.51
CA LEU A 253 -12.92 1.01 1.08
C LEU A 253 -13.72 1.58 -0.09
N ILE A 254 -14.15 2.85 -0.04
CA ILE A 254 -14.93 3.46 -1.12
C ILE A 254 -14.14 3.46 -2.44
N PRO A 255 -12.87 3.93 -2.49
CA PRO A 255 -12.08 3.89 -3.72
C PRO A 255 -11.92 2.47 -4.30
N GLU A 256 -11.68 1.46 -3.46
CA GLU A 256 -11.53 0.07 -3.92
C GLU A 256 -12.86 -0.49 -4.46
N ILE A 257 -13.99 -0.21 -3.80
CA ILE A 257 -15.31 -0.60 -4.28
C ILE A 257 -15.64 0.11 -5.61
N MET A 258 -15.20 1.35 -5.80
CA MET A 258 -15.40 2.06 -7.06
C MET A 258 -14.67 1.40 -8.23
N VAL A 259 -13.44 0.93 -8.01
CA VAL A 259 -12.69 0.18 -9.02
C VAL A 259 -13.46 -1.07 -9.45
N ARG A 260 -14.13 -1.77 -8.52
CA ARG A 260 -14.99 -2.92 -8.84
C ARG A 260 -16.16 -2.58 -9.75
N LEU A 261 -16.69 -1.36 -9.61
CA LEU A 261 -17.77 -0.85 -10.42
C LEU A 261 -17.27 -0.22 -11.74
N GLN A 262 -16.00 -0.46 -12.11
CA GLN A 262 -15.33 0.09 -13.30
C GLN A 262 -15.30 1.63 -13.32
N MET A 263 -15.36 2.26 -12.15
CA MET A 263 -15.29 3.70 -11.99
C MET A 263 -13.85 4.16 -11.73
N PRO A 264 -13.49 5.42 -12.07
CA PRO A 264 -12.17 5.95 -11.76
C PRO A 264 -11.92 5.94 -10.25
N TYR A 265 -10.73 5.50 -9.85
CA TYR A 265 -10.29 5.58 -8.46
C TYR A 265 -10.21 7.04 -8.02
N TYR A 266 -10.90 7.40 -6.94
CA TYR A 266 -10.88 8.75 -6.37
C TYR A 266 -10.79 8.68 -4.84
N ASP A 267 -9.78 9.34 -4.26
CA ASP A 267 -9.65 9.44 -2.80
C ASP A 267 -10.57 10.56 -2.27
N PHE A 268 -11.67 10.17 -1.61
CA PHE A 268 -12.69 11.11 -1.13
C PHE A 268 -12.23 12.00 0.02
N LYS A 269 -11.04 11.78 0.58
CA LYS A 269 -10.45 12.70 1.56
C LYS A 269 -9.69 13.87 0.90
N ASN A 270 -9.36 13.76 -0.39
CA ASN A 270 -8.61 14.78 -1.09
C ASN A 270 -9.52 15.98 -1.35
N ALA A 271 -9.18 17.10 -0.72
CA ALA A 271 -9.90 18.36 -0.78
C ALA A 271 -8.95 19.44 -1.32
N PHE A 272 -9.50 20.42 -2.03
CA PHE A 272 -8.76 21.62 -2.40
C PHE A 272 -8.46 22.46 -1.15
N PRO A 273 -7.30 23.13 -1.01
CA PRO A 273 -6.17 23.25 -1.94
C PRO A 273 -5.11 22.14 -1.82
N LEU A 274 -5.36 21.10 -1.03
CA LEU A 274 -4.41 19.98 -0.87
C LEU A 274 -4.28 19.18 -2.17
N ASP A 275 -5.41 18.97 -2.83
CA ASP A 275 -5.48 18.52 -4.22
C ASP A 275 -5.57 19.75 -5.14
N TYR A 276 -4.40 20.26 -5.53
CA TYR A 276 -4.28 21.50 -6.31
C TYR A 276 -4.74 21.32 -7.76
N ASP A 277 -4.64 20.10 -8.29
CA ASP A 277 -5.03 19.74 -9.65
C ASP A 277 -6.56 19.55 -9.80
N PHE A 278 -7.31 19.54 -8.69
CA PHE A 278 -8.75 19.23 -8.69
C PHE A 278 -9.56 20.09 -9.68
N PHE A 279 -9.30 21.40 -9.72
CA PHE A 279 -9.99 22.35 -10.60
C PHE A 279 -9.31 22.57 -11.96
N PHE A 280 -8.29 21.77 -12.31
CA PHE A 280 -7.63 21.91 -13.60
C PHE A 280 -8.54 21.43 -14.73
N GLN A 281 -8.42 22.07 -15.89
CA GLN A 281 -9.31 21.84 -17.02
C GLN A 281 -9.37 20.37 -17.46
N TRP A 282 -8.25 19.65 -17.39
CA TRP A 282 -8.18 18.24 -17.78
C TRP A 282 -8.95 17.35 -16.79
N ASN A 283 -8.82 17.60 -15.48
CA ASN A 283 -9.50 16.83 -14.45
C ASN A 283 -11.01 17.10 -14.48
N LEU A 284 -11.40 18.37 -14.63
CA LEU A 284 -12.81 18.75 -14.79
C LEU A 284 -13.45 18.10 -16.03
N LYS A 285 -12.74 18.05 -17.16
CA LYS A 285 -13.21 17.35 -18.37
C LYS A 285 -13.33 15.84 -18.14
N SER A 286 -12.38 15.24 -17.42
CA SER A 286 -12.44 13.82 -17.07
C SER A 286 -13.62 13.49 -16.15
N LEU A 287 -13.86 14.31 -15.13
CA LEU A 287 -14.99 14.16 -14.21
C LEU A 287 -16.33 14.37 -14.94
N LEU A 288 -16.47 15.44 -15.73
CA LEU A 288 -17.70 15.66 -16.50
C LEU A 288 -17.94 14.58 -17.57
N GLY A 289 -16.87 14.02 -18.14
CA GLY A 289 -16.93 12.88 -19.06
C GLY A 289 -17.27 11.54 -18.39
N SER A 290 -17.15 11.45 -17.07
CA SER A 290 -17.46 10.24 -16.28
C SER A 290 -18.94 10.17 -15.84
N GLY A 291 -19.81 11.03 -16.39
CA GLY A 291 -21.26 11.02 -16.15
C GLY A 291 -21.66 11.41 -14.73
N ALA A 292 -22.73 10.79 -14.21
CA ALA A 292 -23.34 11.13 -12.92
C ALA A 292 -22.37 10.98 -11.72
N ILE A 293 -21.45 10.02 -11.79
CA ILE A 293 -20.46 9.78 -10.74
C ILE A 293 -19.40 10.88 -10.72
N GLY A 294 -18.89 11.28 -11.88
CA GLY A 294 -17.91 12.37 -11.92
C GLY A 294 -18.50 13.71 -11.51
N LEU A 295 -19.80 13.95 -11.79
CA LEU A 295 -20.53 15.08 -11.23
C LEU A 295 -20.66 14.98 -9.71
N PHE A 296 -20.95 13.79 -9.16
CA PHE A 296 -20.98 13.57 -7.71
C PHE A 296 -19.61 13.83 -7.06
N ILE A 297 -18.52 13.34 -7.64
CA ILE A 297 -17.14 13.59 -7.17
C ILE A 297 -16.84 15.09 -7.18
N LEU A 298 -17.23 15.80 -8.24
CA LEU A 298 -17.05 17.25 -8.35
C LEU A 298 -17.81 18.00 -7.24
N VAL A 299 -19.10 17.70 -7.07
CA VAL A 299 -19.94 18.30 -6.02
C VAL A 299 -19.41 17.95 -4.64
N TRP A 300 -19.02 16.69 -4.43
CA TRP A 300 -18.42 16.23 -3.18
C TRP A 300 -17.14 16.99 -2.87
N GLY A 301 -16.21 17.13 -3.82
CA GLY A 301 -14.97 17.87 -3.61
C GLY A 301 -15.21 19.34 -3.24
N ILE A 302 -16.21 19.99 -3.86
CA ILE A 302 -16.61 21.36 -3.53
C ILE A 302 -17.23 21.42 -2.12
N VAL A 303 -18.18 20.53 -1.80
CA VAL A 303 -18.84 20.48 -0.48
C VAL A 303 -17.83 20.15 0.62
N LEU A 304 -16.91 19.22 0.35
CA LEU A 304 -15.83 18.84 1.24
C LEU A 304 -14.96 20.05 1.56
N THR A 305 -14.56 20.81 0.53
CA THR A 305 -13.69 21.98 0.65
C THR A 305 -14.37 23.16 1.35
N LEU A 306 -15.60 23.52 0.95
CA LEU A 306 -16.27 24.75 1.41
C LEU A 306 -17.08 24.57 2.68
N ILE A 307 -17.56 23.35 2.98
CA ILE A 307 -18.48 23.11 4.08
C ILE A 307 -17.85 22.15 5.09
N ILE A 308 -17.55 20.92 4.68
CA ILE A 308 -17.13 19.87 5.62
C ILE A 308 -15.80 20.23 6.28
N VAL A 309 -14.79 20.64 5.50
CA VAL A 309 -13.47 21.00 6.04
C VAL A 309 -13.58 22.16 7.04
N PRO A 310 -14.21 23.32 6.73
CA PRO A 310 -14.37 24.40 7.70
C PRO A 310 -15.17 24.01 8.95
N VAL A 311 -16.29 23.31 8.79
CA VAL A 311 -17.13 22.87 9.92
C VAL A 311 -16.36 21.91 10.82
N MET A 312 -15.70 20.92 10.24
CA MET A 312 -14.94 19.93 11.01
C MET A 312 -13.69 20.54 11.65
N VAL A 313 -13.00 21.48 10.99
CA VAL A 313 -11.89 22.23 11.60
C VAL A 313 -12.38 23.11 12.75
N TYR A 314 -13.55 23.74 12.64
CA TYR A 314 -14.11 24.58 13.69
C TYR A 314 -14.42 23.78 14.96
N PHE A 315 -15.10 22.63 14.83
CA PHE A 315 -15.49 21.81 16.00
C PHE A 315 -14.38 20.88 16.51
N TYR A 316 -13.56 20.34 15.61
CA TYR A 316 -12.61 19.26 15.93
C TYR A 316 -11.14 19.66 15.76
N GLY A 317 -10.84 20.87 15.30
CA GLY A 317 -9.48 21.34 15.04
C GLY A 317 -8.87 20.70 13.79
N LYS A 318 -7.60 20.98 13.50
CA LYS A 318 -6.94 20.60 12.22
C LYS A 318 -6.79 19.09 11.94
N ARG A 319 -6.98 18.21 12.93
CA ARG A 319 -6.62 16.77 12.84
C ARG A 319 -7.84 15.85 12.90
N TRP A 320 -8.88 16.20 12.14
CA TRP A 320 -10.15 15.46 12.06
C TRP A 320 -10.16 14.40 10.94
N TYR A 321 -9.40 14.62 9.85
CA TYR A 321 -9.27 13.69 8.71
C TYR A 321 -7.82 13.24 8.46
N CYS A 322 -6.82 14.05 8.86
CA CYS A 322 -5.40 13.66 8.83
C CYS A 322 -4.92 13.18 10.20
N SER A 323 -4.15 12.08 10.19
CA SER A 323 -3.34 11.58 11.32
C SER A 323 -2.38 12.64 11.84
#